data_AF-A0A842KV87-F1
#
_entry.id   AF-A0A842KV87-F1
#
_cell.length_a   1.000
_cell.length_b   1.000
_cell.length_c   1.000
_cell.angle_alpha   90.00
_cell.angle_beta   90.00
_cell.angle_gamma   90.00
#
_symmetry.space_group_name_H-M   'P 1'
#
loop_
_entity.id
_entity.type
_entity.pdbx_description
1 polymer ?
#
loop_
_entity_poly.entity_id
_entity_poly.type
_entity_poly.pdbx_seq_one_letter_code
_entity_poly.pdbx_strand_id
1 'polypeptide(L)'
;VKKLAGAIIHSNANFTEIKSTVASIIKNLGYKFQIEPLYHPSFIKGRCAKLKGNGLTGFFGELHPEVITNFRLEYPVVAFEIKFSSR
;
A
#
# COMPACT_ATOMS: atom_id res chain seq x y z
N VAL A 1 -15.57 3.11 -11.08
CA VAL A 1 -14.83 2.47 -9.96
C VAL A 1 -13.99 3.54 -9.27
N LYS A 2 -14.14 3.74 -7.95
CA LYS A 2 -13.34 4.73 -7.21
C LYS A 2 -12.08 4.08 -6.66
N LYS A 3 -10.91 4.56 -7.08
CA LYS A 3 -9.59 4.10 -6.61
C LYS A 3 -8.81 5.26 -6.01
N LEU A 4 -8.02 4.96 -4.99
CA LEU A 4 -7.02 5.86 -4.40
C LEU A 4 -5.69 5.10 -4.37
N ALA A 5 -4.63 5.71 -4.91
CA ALA A 5 -3.29 5.16 -4.85
C ALA A 5 -2.31 6.26 -4.43
N GLY A 6 -1.19 5.85 -3.87
CA GLY A 6 -0.14 6.77 -3.44
C GLY A 6 1.17 6.04 -3.17
N ALA A 7 2.26 6.80 -3.18
CA ALA A 7 3.59 6.30 -2.87
C ALA A 7 4.34 7.31 -1.99
N ILE A 8 5.24 6.81 -1.15
CA ILE A 8 6.17 7.60 -0.33
C ILE A 8 7.58 7.14 -0.71
N ILE A 9 8.46 8.11 -0.96
CA ILE A 9 9.84 7.89 -1.41
C ILE A 9 10.80 8.77 -0.61
N HIS A 10 11.74 8.12 0.09
CA HIS A 10 12.91 8.71 0.74
C HIS A 10 13.79 7.57 1.27
N SER A 11 14.98 7.91 1.78
CA SER A 11 16.01 6.94 2.22
C SER A 11 15.57 5.95 3.30
N ASN A 12 14.50 6.25 4.03
CA ASN A 12 14.03 5.48 5.19
C ASN A 12 12.59 4.95 5.00
N ALA A 13 12.02 5.07 3.80
CA ALA A 13 10.65 4.66 3.54
C ALA A 13 10.51 3.15 3.79
N ASN A 14 9.51 2.76 4.59
CA ASN A 14 9.42 1.38 5.09
C ASN A 14 7.96 0.93 5.33
N PHE A 15 7.79 -0.38 5.58
CA PHE A 15 6.47 -1.00 5.79
C PHE A 15 5.64 -0.35 6.91
N THR A 16 6.27 0.04 8.02
CA THR A 16 5.57 0.61 9.18
C THR A 16 4.97 1.97 8.84
N GLU A 17 5.72 2.79 8.12
CA GLU A 17 5.27 4.10 7.66
C GLU A 17 4.02 3.96 6.77
N ILE A 18 4.11 3.18 5.68
CA ILE A 18 2.98 3.01 4.76
C ILE A 18 1.77 2.37 5.44
N LYS A 19 1.99 1.44 6.39
CA LYS A 19 0.91 0.85 7.20
C LYS A 19 0.17 1.91 7.99
N SER A 20 0.90 2.78 8.70
CA SER A 20 0.32 3.83 9.53
C SER A 20 -0.39 4.90 8.69
N THR A 21 0.17 5.27 7.54
CA THR A 21 -0.44 6.20 6.58
C THR A 21 -1.76 5.65 6.04
N VAL A 22 -1.75 4.42 5.52
CA VAL A 22 -2.95 3.77 4.98
C VAL A 22 -4.01 3.57 6.07
N ALA A 23 -3.62 3.14 7.26
CA ALA A 23 -4.54 2.98 8.38
C ALA A 23 -5.23 4.31 8.75
N SER A 24 -4.46 5.40 8.77
CA SER A 24 -4.98 6.74 9.07
C SER A 24 -5.95 7.22 7.98
N ILE A 25 -5.62 7.03 6.69
CA ILE A 25 -6.51 7.36 5.56
C ILE A 25 -7.84 6.63 5.70
N ILE A 26 -7.81 5.30 5.89
CA ILE A 26 -9.03 4.48 5.94
C ILE A 26 -9.89 4.84 7.15
N LYS A 27 -9.26 5.04 8.32
CA LYS A 27 -9.95 5.43 9.56
C LYS A 27 -10.62 6.80 9.41
N ASN A 28 -9.93 7.78 8.82
CA ASN A 28 -10.47 9.12 8.61
C ASN A 28 -11.63 9.16 7.60
N LEU A 29 -11.66 8.21 6.66
CA LEU A 29 -12.79 8.02 5.73
C LEU A 29 -13.96 7.24 6.34
N GLY A 30 -13.87 6.82 7.60
CA GLY A 30 -14.95 6.15 8.32
C GLY A 30 -15.09 4.64 8.04
N TYR A 31 -14.08 4.02 7.44
CA TYR A 31 -14.11 2.58 7.15
C TYR A 31 -13.38 1.76 8.22
N LYS A 32 -13.82 0.51 8.38
CA LYS A 32 -13.12 -0.53 9.14
C LYS A 32 -12.47 -1.50 8.18
N PHE A 33 -11.31 -2.05 8.56
CA PHE A 33 -10.55 -2.96 7.72
C PHE A 33 -9.73 -3.94 8.57
N GLN A 34 -9.30 -5.02 7.93
CA GLN A 34 -8.33 -5.98 8.43
C GLN A 34 -7.14 -6.04 7.47
N ILE A 35 -5.99 -6.46 8.00
CA ILE A 35 -4.74 -6.62 7.27
C ILE A 35 -4.40 -8.11 7.22
N GLU A 36 -4.12 -8.62 6.04
CA GLU A 36 -3.66 -10.00 5.81
C GLU A 36 -2.36 -9.97 5.00
N PRO A 37 -1.42 -10.92 5.19
CA PRO A 37 -0.25 -11.04 4.32
C PRO A 37 -0.66 -11.20 2.85
N LEU A 38 0.08 -10.56 1.95
CA LEU A 38 -0.14 -10.67 0.51
C LEU A 38 1.16 -10.94 -0.22
N TYR A 39 1.13 -11.83 -1.20
CA TYR A 39 2.16 -11.92 -2.22
C TYR A 39 1.75 -11.10 -3.44
N HIS A 40 2.59 -10.14 -3.82
CA HIS A 40 2.42 -9.33 -5.02
C HIS A 40 3.77 -9.17 -5.72
N PRO A 41 3.89 -9.46 -7.03
CA PRO A 41 5.18 -9.52 -7.73
C PRO A 41 5.94 -8.18 -7.72
N SER A 42 5.23 -7.06 -7.65
CA SER A 42 5.86 -5.73 -7.60
C SER A 42 6.44 -5.34 -6.23
N PHE A 43 6.21 -6.13 -5.18
CA PHE A 43 6.60 -5.82 -3.81
C PHE A 43 7.58 -6.84 -3.25
N ILE A 44 8.36 -6.44 -2.24
CA ILE A 44 9.27 -7.35 -1.54
C ILE A 44 8.45 -8.47 -0.86
N LYS A 45 8.88 -9.72 -1.04
CA LYS A 45 8.22 -10.89 -0.46
C LYS A 45 8.13 -10.76 1.07
N GLY A 46 6.92 -10.88 1.62
CA GLY A 46 6.67 -10.71 3.05
C GLY A 46 6.56 -9.26 3.53
N ARG A 47 6.74 -8.26 2.64
CA ARG A 47 6.59 -6.82 2.92
C ARG A 47 5.43 -6.20 2.14
N CYS A 48 4.42 -7.00 1.85
CA CYS A 48 3.18 -6.56 1.23
C CYS A 48 1.99 -7.14 2.00
N ALA A 49 0.95 -6.36 2.16
CA ALA A 49 -0.25 -6.77 2.86
C ALA A 49 -1.51 -6.32 2.12
N LYS A 50 -2.53 -7.16 2.18
CA LYS A 50 -3.86 -6.90 1.65
C LYS A 50 -4.72 -6.21 2.71
N LEU A 51 -5.55 -5.29 2.24
CA LEU A 51 -6.59 -4.63 3.01
C LEU A 51 -7.94 -5.21 2.59
N LYS A 52 -8.76 -5.59 3.58
CA LYS A 52 -10.12 -6.05 3.37
C LYS A 52 -11.05 -5.41 4.40
N GLY A 53 -12.09 -4.73 3.92
CA GLY A 53 -13.08 -4.09 4.77
C GLY A 53 -14.45 -4.11 4.12
N ASN A 54 -15.48 -3.71 4.87
CA ASN A 54 -16.81 -3.56 4.29
C ASN A 54 -16.82 -2.32 3.38
N GLY A 55 -16.92 -2.53 2.07
CA GLY A 55 -16.89 -1.46 1.07
C GLY A 55 -15.50 -1.04 0.58
N LEU A 56 -14.42 -1.73 0.97
CA LEU A 56 -13.08 -1.50 0.42
C LEU A 56 -12.24 -2.76 0.28
N THR A 57 -11.33 -2.74 -0.68
CA THR A 57 -10.23 -3.71 -0.80
C THR A 57 -9.00 -3.00 -1.34
N GLY A 58 -7.81 -3.47 -1.01
CA GLY A 58 -6.59 -2.87 -1.49
C GLY A 58 -5.35 -3.64 -1.05
N PHE A 59 -4.20 -3.04 -1.25
CA PHE A 59 -2.93 -3.53 -0.76
C PHE A 59 -1.96 -2.38 -0.52
N PHE A 60 -0.95 -2.63 0.28
CA PHE A 60 0.17 -1.72 0.49
C PHE A 60 1.45 -2.50 0.80
N GLY A 61 2.61 -1.88 0.62
CA GLY A 61 3.88 -2.52 0.95
C GLY A 61 5.11 -1.77 0.47
N GLU A 62 6.25 -2.43 0.60
CA GLU A 62 7.56 -2.00 0.09
C GLU A 62 7.78 -2.53 -1.33
N LEU A 63 8.01 -1.64 -2.31
CA LEU A 63 8.26 -2.05 -3.69
C LEU A 63 9.56 -2.84 -3.79
N HIS A 64 9.57 -3.83 -4.69
CA HIS A 64 10.78 -4.59 -4.97
C HIS A 64 11.85 -3.67 -5.57
N PRO A 65 13.14 -3.77 -5.18
CA PRO A 65 14.20 -2.93 -5.73
C PRO A 65 14.26 -2.92 -7.25
N GLU A 66 14.03 -4.09 -7.88
CA GLU A 66 13.97 -4.20 -9.34
C GLU A 66 12.86 -3.35 -9.98
N VAL A 67 11.69 -3.25 -9.32
CA VAL A 67 10.63 -2.35 -9.80
C VAL A 67 11.13 -0.91 -9.71
N ILE A 68 11.69 -0.51 -8.57
CA ILE A 68 12.18 0.84 -8.32
C ILE A 68 13.24 1.24 -9.37
N THR A 69 14.23 0.39 -9.62
CA THR A 69 15.31 0.67 -10.58
C THR A 69 14.84 0.66 -12.03
N ASN A 70 13.86 -0.18 -12.39
CA ASN A 70 13.23 -0.16 -13.72
C ASN A 70 12.53 1.18 -14.01
N PHE A 71 12.07 1.88 -12.97
CA PHE A 71 11.53 3.25 -13.06
C PHE A 71 12.59 4.36 -12.90
N ARG A 72 13.90 4.01 -12.86
CA ARG A 72 15.02 4.95 -12.66
C ARG A 72 14.93 5.76 -11.36
N LEU A 73 14.38 5.16 -10.32
CA LEU A 73 14.34 5.71 -8.97
C LEU A 73 15.49 5.10 -8.14
N GLU A 74 15.99 5.86 -7.17
CA GLU A 74 17.18 5.49 -6.40
C GLU A 74 16.91 5.28 -4.90
N TYR A 75 15.73 5.69 -4.43
CA TYR A 75 15.34 5.57 -3.03
C TYR A 75 14.31 4.45 -2.83
N PRO A 76 14.25 3.85 -1.62
CA PRO A 76 13.13 2.98 -1.25
C PRO A 76 11.78 3.64 -1.51
N VAL A 77 10.84 2.85 -2.03
CA VAL A 77 9.48 3.29 -2.32
C VAL A 77 8.50 2.36 -1.64
N VAL A 78 7.59 2.95 -0.89
CA VAL A 78 6.42 2.23 -0.35
C VAL A 78 5.18 2.76 -1.03
N ALA A 79 4.24 1.87 -1.35
CA ALA A 79 3.08 2.22 -2.16
C ALA A 79 1.82 1.51 -1.68
N PHE A 80 0.66 2.07 -2.04
CA PHE A 80 -0.64 1.46 -1.80
C PHE A 80 -1.62 1.71 -2.95
N GLU A 81 -2.58 0.81 -3.11
CA GLU A 81 -3.78 1.02 -3.92
C GLU A 81 -5.01 0.53 -3.13
N ILE A 82 -6.05 1.36 -3.06
CA ILE A 82 -7.33 1.05 -2.42
C ILE A 82 -8.45 1.27 -3.45
N LYS A 83 -9.30 0.27 -3.59
CA LYS A 83 -10.56 0.32 -4.32
C LYS A 83 -11.71 0.43 -3.33
N PHE A 84 -12.59 1.38 -3.55
CA PHE A 84 -13.84 1.53 -2.81
C PHE A 84 -15.01 1.02 -3.66
N SER A 85 -15.89 0.25 -3.03
CA SER A 85 -17.19 -0.08 -3.62
C SER A 85 -18.09 1.15 -3.53
N SER A 86 -18.83 1.45 -4.61
CA SER A 86 -19.90 2.45 -4.55
C SER A 86 -20.91 2.03 -3.49
N ARG A 87 -21.38 2.99 -2.67
CA ARG A 87 -22.57 2.80 -1.85
C ARG A 87 -23.81 2.72 -2.73
#